data_AF-A0A0B6ZYW3-F1
#
_entry.id   AF-A0A0B6ZYW3-F1
#
_cell.length_a   1.000
_cell.length_b   1.000
_cell.length_c   1.000
_cell.angle_alpha   90.00
_cell.angle_beta   90.00
_cell.angle_gamma   90.00
#
_symmetry.space_group_name_H-M   'P 1'
#
loop_
_entity.id
_entity.type
_entity.pdbx_description
1 polymer ?
#
loop_
_entity_poly.entity_id
_entity_poly.type
_entity_poly.pdbx_seq_one_letter_code
_entity_poly.pdbx_strand_id
1 'polypeptide(L)' 'MYTGEDDDELSFEPGDIIYVIEFDNIDEQDVGWQMGIKASTGEHGVFPENFTQKFVAQGR' A
#
# COMPACT_ATOMS: atom_id res chain seq x y z
N MET A 1 -0.45 -11.98 -3.39
CA MET A 1 -0.03 -11.10 -4.49
C MET A 1 -1.24 -10.31 -4.93
N TYR A 2 -1.02 -9.12 -5.45
CA TYR A 2 -2.04 -8.26 -6.03
C TYR A 2 -1.46 -7.64 -7.30
N THR A 3 -2.25 -7.62 -8.36
CA THR A 3 -1.92 -6.92 -9.61
C THR A 3 -2.91 -5.78 -9.72
N GLY A 4 -2.38 -4.55 -9.75
CA GLY A 4 -3.19 -3.35 -9.90
C GLY A 4 -4.02 -3.40 -11.18
N GLU A 5 -5.28 -3.01 -11.07
CA GLU A 5 -6.22 -2.96 -12.19
C GLU A 5 -6.19 -1.60 -12.90
N ASP A 6 -5.85 -0.53 -12.17
CA ASP A 6 -5.74 0.85 -12.67
C ASP A 6 -4.34 1.44 -12.41
N ASP A 7 -4.03 2.55 -13.10
CA ASP A 7 -2.70 3.19 -13.11
C ASP A 7 -2.27 3.76 -11.75
N ASP A 8 -3.22 3.99 -10.84
CA ASP A 8 -2.99 4.49 -9.49
C ASP A 8 -2.86 3.36 -8.45
N GLU A 9 -3.04 2.10 -8.85
CA GLU A 9 -2.94 0.94 -7.97
C GLU A 9 -1.53 0.32 -7.93
N LEU A 10 -1.04 0.01 -6.74
CA LEU A 10 0.22 -0.69 -6.56
C LEU A 10 0.07 -2.19 -6.81
N SER A 11 0.93 -2.72 -7.69
CA SER A 11 1.17 -4.16 -7.81
C SER A 11 2.27 -4.63 -6.85
N PHE A 12 2.04 -5.76 -6.16
CA PHE A 12 2.96 -6.32 -5.16
C PHE A 12 2.82 -7.82 -4.96
N GLU A 13 3.90 -8.44 -4.47
CA GLU A 13 4.00 -9.87 -4.19
C GLU A 13 4.20 -10.16 -2.69
N PRO A 14 3.94 -11.39 -2.20
CA PRO A 14 4.22 -11.75 -0.82
C PRO A 14 5.70 -11.50 -0.47
N GLY A 15 5.93 -10.71 0.57
CA GLY A 15 7.26 -10.33 1.02
C GLY A 15 7.67 -8.90 0.66
N ASP A 16 6.95 -8.24 -0.25
CA ASP A 16 7.13 -6.81 -0.46
C ASP A 16 6.77 -6.01 0.81
N ILE A 17 7.52 -4.95 1.06
CA ILE A 17 7.25 -3.99 2.13
C ILE A 17 6.67 -2.74 1.49
N ILE A 18 5.49 -2.33 1.98
CA ILE A 18 4.82 -1.11 1.56
C ILE A 18 4.76 -0.18 2.78
N TYR A 19 5.32 1.02 2.64
CA TYR A 19 5.18 2.06 3.65
C TYR A 19 3.86 2.76 3.45
N VAL A 20 2.95 2.63 4.43
CA VAL A 20 1.67 3.34 4.42
C VAL A 20 1.94 4.83 4.60
N ILE A 21 1.36 5.64 3.73
CA ILE A 21 1.39 7.10 3.80
C ILE A 21 -0.04 7.65 3.81
N GLU A 22 -0.20 8.90 4.22
CA GLU A 22 -1.50 9.58 4.14
C GLU A 22 -1.81 9.96 2.69
N PHE A 23 -3.10 10.02 2.35
CA PHE A 23 -3.54 10.63 1.10
C PHE A 23 -3.38 12.15 1.17
N ASP A 24 -3.05 12.77 0.05
CA ASP A 24 -3.04 14.24 -0.06
C ASP A 24 -4.44 14.83 0.17
N ASN A 25 -5.47 14.10 -0.27
CA ASN A 25 -6.88 14.42 -0.04
C ASN A 25 -7.59 13.22 0.59
N ILE A 26 -8.04 13.36 1.83
CA ILE A 26 -8.70 12.27 2.58
C ILE A 26 -10.04 11.85 1.96
N ASP A 27 -10.69 12.73 1.19
CA ASP A 27 -11.96 12.41 0.52
C ASP A 27 -11.78 11.42 -0.63
N GLU A 28 -10.55 11.19 -1.10
CA GLU A 28 -10.19 10.20 -2.13
C GLU A 28 -9.88 8.82 -1.53
N GLN A 29 -9.85 8.68 -0.20
CA GLN A 29 -9.56 7.40 0.43
C GLN A 29 -10.81 6.51 0.50
N ASP A 30 -10.80 5.44 -0.31
CA ASP A 30 -11.82 4.40 -0.27
C ASP A 30 -11.65 3.45 0.93
N VAL A 31 -12.78 2.94 1.42
CA VAL A 31 -12.81 1.98 2.55
C VAL A 31 -12.11 0.69 2.16
N GLY A 32 -11.13 0.27 2.96
CA GLY A 32 -10.33 -0.93 2.72
C GLY A 32 -9.12 -0.68 1.81
N TRP A 33 -8.89 0.57 1.38
CA TRP A 33 -7.75 0.97 0.59
C TRP A 33 -6.82 1.91 1.37
N GLN A 34 -5.53 1.74 1.15
CA GLN A 34 -4.49 2.57 1.75
C GLN A 34 -3.55 3.09 0.66
N MET A 35 -3.01 4.28 0.85
CA MET A 35 -1.95 4.82 0.01
C MET A 35 -0.60 4.31 0.53
N GLY A 36 0.30 3.94 -0.38
CA GLY A 36 1.61 3.44 0.01
C GLY A 36 2.72 3.75 -0.95
N ILE A 37 3.95 3.48 -0.49
CA ILE A 37 5.17 3.47 -1.30
C ILE A 37 5.82 2.11 -1.16
N LYS A 38 6.01 1.40 -2.27
CA LYS A 38 6.68 0.09 -2.28
C LYS A 38 8.18 0.29 -2.05
N ALA A 39 8.73 -0.32 -1.00
CA ALA A 39 10.11 -0.08 -0.56
C ALA A 39 11.17 -0.48 -1.59
N SER A 40 10.88 -1.48 -2.43
CA SER A 40 11.82 -2.02 -3.44
C SER A 40 11.94 -1.14 -4.69
N THR A 41 10.87 -0.46 -5.09
CA THR A 41 10.81 0.30 -6.36
C THR A 41 10.63 1.81 -6.14
N GLY A 42 10.11 2.24 -4.99
CA GLY A 42 9.70 3.62 -4.75
C GLY A 42 8.39 3.99 -5.45
N GLU A 43 7.70 3.05 -6.09
CA GLU A 43 6.40 3.27 -6.70
C GLU A 43 5.37 3.65 -5.63
N HIS A 44 4.53 4.62 -5.97
CA HIS A 44 3.44 5.12 -5.14
C HIS A 44 2.11 4.70 -5.76
N GLY A 45 1.13 4.39 -4.92
CA GLY A 45 -0.23 4.13 -5.33
C GLY A 45 -1.09 3.52 -4.22
N VAL A 46 -2.37 3.37 -4.51
CA VAL A 46 -3.33 2.77 -3.60
C VAL A 46 -3.22 1.25 -3.64
N PHE A 47 -3.53 0.60 -2.53
CA PHE A 47 -3.57 -0.86 -2.47
C PHE A 47 -4.64 -1.36 -1.50
N PRO A 48 -5.17 -2.57 -1.73
CA PRO A 48 -6.20 -3.15 -0.87
C PRO A 48 -5.58 -3.75 0.40
N GLU A 49 -6.06 -3.30 1.57
CA GLU A 49 -5.44 -3.65 2.85
C GLU A 49 -5.57 -5.14 3.19
N ASN A 50 -6.62 -5.80 2.71
CA ASN A 50 -6.91 -7.22 2.97
C ASN A 50 -5.94 -8.19 2.29
N PHE A 51 -5.07 -7.71 1.38
CA PHE A 51 -3.96 -8.48 0.81
C PHE A 51 -2.65 -8.29 1.57
N THR A 52 -2.67 -7.51 2.66
CA THR A 52 -1.46 -7.15 3.43
C THR A 52 -1.60 -7.51 4.91
N GLN A 53 -0.46 -7.52 5.60
CA GLN A 53 -0.41 -7.65 7.05
C GLN A 53 0.35 -6.45 7.62
N LYS A 54 -0.20 -5.81 8.66
CA LYS A 54 0.49 -4.73 9.36
C LYS A 54 1.70 -5.29 10.10
N PHE A 55 2.88 -4.80 9.73
CA PHE A 55 4.11 -5.05 10.46
C PHE A 55 4.38 -3.87 11.39
N VAL A 56 4.03 -4.01 12.67
CA VAL A 56 4.57 -3.12 13.70
C VAL A 56 5.92 -3.70 14.09
N ALA A 57 7.00 -3.03 13.69
CA ALA A 57 8.33 -3.38 14.18
C ALA A 57 8.29 -3.27 15.70
N GLN A 58 8.34 -4.41 16.40
CA GLN A 58 8.44 -4.38 17.86
C GLN A 58 9.77 -3.69 18.19
N GLY A 59 9.65 -2.53 18.85
CA GLY A 59 10.79 -1.76 19.30
C GLY A 59 11.74 -2.63 20.10
N ARG A 60 13.04 -2.42 19.88
CA ARG A 60 14.06 -2.87 20.84
C ARG A 60 13.87 -2.18 22.18
#